data_AF-A0A3B0ZJE5-F1
#
_entry.id   AF-A0A3B0ZJE5-F1
#
_cell.length_a   1.000
_cell.length_b   1.000
_cell.length_c   1.000
_cell.angle_alpha   90.00
_cell.angle_beta   90.00
_cell.angle_gamma   90.00
#
_symmetry.space_group_name_H-M   'P 1'
#
loop_
_entity.id
_entity.type
_entity.pdbx_description
1 polymer ?
#
loop_
_entity_poly.entity_id
_entity_poly.type
_entity_poly.pdbx_seq_one_letter_code
_entity_poly.pdbx_strand_id
1 'polypeptide(L)'
;MARAGSVDRLKDELQFEHSLSLSVVLLVVVVIISAIGVAQSRYDTRRLFVDLEQLKADCSQLEEDWGKLQLEEATYSTHGSIERKARSQLGMLMPNLKTVEHVYP
;
A
#
# COMPACT_ATOMS: atom_id res chain seq x y z
N MET A 1 -64.60 17.48 -42.93
CA MET A 1 -63.23 17.91 -42.56
C MET A 1 -62.61 17.09 -41.40
N ALA A 2 -63.05 15.86 -41.11
CA ALA A 2 -62.62 15.09 -39.92
C ALA A 2 -61.61 13.96 -40.18
N ARG A 3 -60.99 13.87 -41.38
CA ARG A 3 -60.10 12.75 -41.76
C ARG A 3 -58.60 13.02 -41.57
N ALA A 4 -58.17 14.27 -41.53
CA ALA A 4 -56.74 14.61 -41.51
C ALA A 4 -56.07 14.29 -40.16
N GLY A 5 -56.69 14.64 -39.03
CA GLY A 5 -56.09 14.46 -37.69
C GLY A 5 -56.01 13.00 -37.19
N SER A 6 -56.58 12.03 -37.90
CA SER A 6 -56.46 10.62 -37.51
C SER A 6 -55.15 9.99 -37.98
N VAL A 7 -54.55 10.50 -39.05
CA VAL A 7 -53.31 9.91 -39.63
C VAL A 7 -52.09 10.43 -38.88
N ASP A 8 -52.10 11.71 -38.49
CA ASP A 8 -51.01 12.30 -37.71
C ASP A 8 -50.88 11.65 -36.33
N ARG A 9 -52.00 11.30 -35.68
CA ARG A 9 -51.98 10.56 -34.40
C ARG A 9 -51.36 9.18 -34.49
N LEU A 10 -51.51 8.47 -35.61
CA LEU A 10 -50.91 7.15 -35.80
C LEU A 10 -49.40 7.25 -36.02
N LYS A 11 -48.92 8.34 -36.63
CA LYS A 11 -47.49 8.62 -36.72
C LYS A 11 -46.91 8.94 -35.36
N ASP A 12 -47.60 9.74 -34.54
CA ASP A 12 -47.15 10.10 -33.19
C ASP A 12 -47.01 8.87 -32.27
N GLU A 13 -47.97 7.93 -32.30
CA GLU A 13 -47.86 6.67 -31.55
C GLU A 13 -46.68 5.81 -32.02
N LEU A 14 -46.46 5.70 -33.33
CA LEU A 14 -45.34 4.92 -33.88
C LEU A 14 -43.99 5.57 -33.57
N GLN A 15 -43.91 6.91 -33.58
CA GLN A 15 -42.69 7.66 -33.28
C GLN A 15 -42.33 7.60 -31.78
N PHE A 16 -43.33 7.55 -30.90
CA PHE A 16 -43.12 7.43 -29.46
C PHE A 16 -42.50 6.07 -29.10
N GLU A 17 -43.01 4.98 -29.68
CA GLU A 17 -42.46 3.63 -29.52
C GLU A 17 -40.99 3.55 -29.97
N HIS A 18 -40.66 4.17 -31.11
CA HIS A 18 -39.29 4.21 -31.61
C HIS A 18 -38.35 5.03 -30.73
N SER A 19 -38.78 6.21 -30.25
CA SER A 19 -37.97 7.04 -29.36
C SER A 19 -37.68 6.35 -28.03
N LEU A 20 -38.69 5.68 -27.44
CA LEU A 20 -38.55 4.92 -26.19
C LEU A 20 -37.54 3.77 -26.36
N SER A 21 -37.67 3.00 -27.44
CA SER A 21 -36.76 1.89 -27.77
C SER A 21 -35.31 2.37 -27.92
N LEU A 22 -35.10 3.48 -28.63
CA LEU A 22 -33.77 4.08 -28.82
C LEU A 22 -33.12 4.50 -27.50
N SER A 23 -33.88 5.12 -26.59
CA SER A 23 -33.38 5.50 -25.27
C SER A 23 -32.98 4.30 -24.42
N VAL A 24 -33.76 3.20 -24.47
CA VAL A 24 -33.43 1.96 -23.74
C VAL A 24 -32.16 1.33 -24.30
N VAL A 25 -32.00 1.25 -25.62
CA VAL A 25 -30.79 0.73 -26.26
C VAL A 25 -29.56 1.56 -25.88
N LEU A 26 -29.68 2.90 -25.89
CA LEU A 26 -28.60 3.79 -25.48
C LEU A 26 -28.19 3.53 -24.02
N LEU A 27 -29.17 3.40 -23.11
CA LEU A 27 -28.91 3.15 -21.70
C LEU A 27 -28.19 1.81 -21.49
N VAL A 28 -28.62 0.76 -22.19
CA VAL A 28 -27.95 -0.56 -22.16
C VAL A 28 -26.50 -0.45 -22.62
N VAL A 29 -26.23 0.26 -23.72
CA VAL A 29 -24.87 0.46 -24.22
C VAL A 29 -23.99 1.20 -23.19
N VAL A 30 -24.51 2.26 -22.58
CA VAL A 30 -23.78 3.01 -21.54
C VAL A 30 -23.46 2.12 -20.33
N VAL A 31 -24.41 1.27 -19.90
CA VAL A 31 -24.20 0.34 -18.80
C VAL A 31 -23.12 -0.70 -19.14
N ILE A 32 -23.11 -1.24 -20.36
CA ILE A 32 -22.09 -2.20 -20.81
C ILE A 32 -20.70 -1.54 -20.82
N ILE A 33 -20.58 -0.33 -21.35
CA ILE A 33 -19.31 0.43 -21.36
C ILE A 33 -18.82 0.67 -19.93
N SER A 34 -19.71 1.08 -19.03
CA SER A 34 -19.40 1.27 -17.61
C SER A 34 -18.93 -0.04 -16.94
N ALA A 35 -19.64 -1.15 -17.20
CA ALA A 35 -19.28 -2.46 -16.65
C ALA A 35 -17.90 -2.94 -17.14
N ILE A 36 -17.59 -2.75 -18.42
CA ILE A 36 -16.26 -3.06 -18.98
C ILE A 36 -15.20 -2.17 -18.34
N GLY A 37 -15.43 -0.86 -18.21
CA GLY A 37 -14.50 0.06 -17.57
C GLY A 37 -14.19 -0.30 -16.12
N VAL A 38 -15.22 -0.67 -15.34
CA VAL A 38 -15.07 -1.15 -13.97
C VAL A 38 -14.31 -2.49 -13.95
N ALA A 39 -14.65 -3.43 -14.84
CA ALA A 39 -13.96 -4.73 -14.92
C ALA A 39 -12.46 -4.56 -15.25
N GLN A 40 -12.12 -3.63 -16.14
CA GLN A 40 -10.74 -3.29 -16.47
C GLN A 40 -9.98 -2.75 -15.25
N SER A 41 -10.61 -1.82 -14.52
CA SER A 41 -10.05 -1.30 -13.26
C SER A 41 -9.81 -2.42 -12.23
N ARG A 42 -10.71 -3.41 -12.15
CA ARG A 42 -10.54 -4.59 -11.30
C ARG A 42 -9.41 -5.51 -11.75
N TYR A 43 -9.18 -5.64 -13.06
CA TYR A 43 -8.10 -6.45 -13.61
C TYR A 43 -6.72 -5.84 -13.30
N ASP A 44 -6.59 -4.52 -13.48
CA ASP A 44 -5.34 -3.81 -13.18
C ASP A 44 -5.03 -3.79 -11.67
N THR A 45 -6.07 -3.71 -10.84
CA THR A 45 -5.92 -3.74 -9.37
C THR A 45 -5.23 -5.02 -8.92
N ARG A 46 -5.58 -6.17 -9.52
CA ARG A 46 -5.02 -7.46 -9.10
C ARG A 46 -3.55 -7.63 -9.49
N ARG A 47 -3.12 -7.03 -10.61
CA ARG A 47 -1.72 -7.06 -11.04
C ARG A 47 -0.86 -6.09 -10.23
N LEU A 48 -1.33 -4.86 -10.01
CA LEU A 48 -0.61 -3.87 -9.21
C LEU A 48 -0.47 -4.28 -7.74
N PHE A 49 -1.45 -5.02 -7.21
CA PHE A 49 -1.41 -5.52 -5.84
C PHE A 49 -0.34 -6.61 -5.65
N VAL A 50 -0.19 -7.53 -6.60
CA VAL A 50 0.82 -8.60 -6.53
C VAL A 50 2.24 -8.05 -6.56
N ASP A 51 2.52 -7.08 -7.44
CA ASP A 51 3.85 -6.46 -7.54
C ASP A 51 4.21 -5.70 -6.24
N LEU A 52 3.23 -5.04 -5.63
CA LEU A 52 3.41 -4.33 -4.36
C LEU A 52 3.62 -5.31 -3.20
N GLU A 53 2.90 -6.43 -3.19
CA GLU A 53 3.02 -7.47 -2.17
C GLU A 53 4.40 -8.17 -2.23
N GLN A 54 4.93 -8.42 -3.43
CA GLN A 54 6.27 -8.98 -3.62
C GLN A 54 7.37 -8.05 -3.09
N LEU A 55 7.36 -6.78 -3.48
CA LEU A 55 8.39 -5.82 -3.03
C LEU A 55 8.37 -5.63 -1.51
N LYS A 56 7.17 -5.72 -0.90
CA LYS A 56 7.01 -5.65 0.55
C LYS A 56 7.54 -6.91 1.25
N ALA A 57 7.35 -8.08 0.66
CA ALA A 57 7.88 -9.34 1.17
C ALA A 57 9.42 -9.35 1.15
N ASP A 58 10.03 -8.84 0.08
CA ASP A 58 11.49 -8.72 -0.04
C ASP A 58 12.07 -7.77 1.01
N CYS A 59 11.42 -6.62 1.22
CA CYS A 59 11.81 -5.67 2.25
C CYS A 59 11.73 -6.29 3.65
N SER A 60 10.65 -7.01 3.96
CA SER A 60 10.47 -7.69 5.25
C SER A 60 11.54 -8.75 5.52
N GLN A 61 11.93 -9.53 4.50
CA GLN A 61 13.02 -10.51 4.62
C GLN A 61 14.35 -9.82 4.93
N LEU A 62 14.64 -8.71 4.24
CA LEU A 62 15.87 -7.96 4.47
C LEU A 62 15.91 -7.34 5.87
N GLU A 63 14.77 -6.90 6.39
CA GLU A 63 14.63 -6.36 7.75
C GLU A 63 14.86 -7.43 8.83
N GLU A 64 14.35 -8.64 8.61
CA GLU A 64 14.61 -9.79 9.49
C GLU A 64 16.10 -10.16 9.51
N ASP A 65 16.73 -10.25 8.34
CA ASP A 65 18.15 -10.60 8.23
C ASP A 65 19.05 -9.50 8.80
N TRP A 66 18.71 -8.23 8.59
CA TRP A 66 19.39 -7.10 9.23
C TRP A 66 19.22 -7.11 10.76
N GLY A 67 18.05 -7.51 11.26
CA GLY A 67 17.79 -7.70 12.69
C GLY A 67 18.66 -8.80 13.30
N LYS A 68 18.83 -9.94 12.61
CA LYS A 68 19.74 -11.01 13.04
C LYS A 68 21.19 -10.52 13.08
N LEU A 69 21.65 -9.83 12.05
CA LEU A 69 22.99 -9.24 11.99
C LEU A 69 23.23 -8.23 13.12
N GLN A 70 22.26 -7.38 13.44
CA GLN A 70 22.40 -6.45 14.57
C GLN A 70 22.44 -7.16 15.92
N LEU A 71 21.72 -8.28 16.10
CA LEU A 71 21.81 -9.09 17.32
C LEU A 71 23.15 -9.82 17.42
N GLU A 72 23.70 -10.27 16.29
CA GLU A 72 25.06 -10.82 16.21
C GLU A 72 26.10 -9.75 16.55
N GLU A 73 25.98 -8.54 16.00
CA GLU A 73 26.91 -7.43 16.25
C GLU A 73 26.80 -6.88 17.68
N ALA A 74 25.59 -6.80 18.24
CA ALA A 74 25.36 -6.43 19.64
C ALA A 74 26.06 -7.41 20.59
N THR A 75 26.21 -8.68 20.19
CA THR A 75 26.94 -9.70 20.96
C THR A 75 28.46 -9.46 20.92
N TYR A 76 29.01 -8.92 19.82
CA TYR A 76 30.44 -8.57 19.71
C TYR A 76 30.80 -7.18 20.25
N SER A 77 29.85 -6.23 20.27
CA SER A 77 30.08 -4.86 20.73
C SER A 77 29.97 -4.71 22.25
N THR A 78 29.14 -5.53 22.92
CA THR A 78 28.74 -5.28 24.32
C THR A 78 29.67 -5.85 25.40
N HIS A 79 30.59 -6.80 25.13
CA HIS A 79 31.25 -7.50 26.26
C HIS A 79 32.74 -7.82 26.21
N GLY A 80 33.52 -7.39 25.20
CA GLY A 80 34.92 -7.82 25.15
C GLY A 80 35.96 -6.81 24.70
N SER A 81 35.61 -5.88 23.81
CA SER A 81 36.63 -5.08 23.12
C SER A 81 36.92 -3.73 23.77
N ILE A 82 35.91 -3.06 24.33
CA ILE A 82 36.07 -1.70 24.88
C ILE A 82 36.79 -1.75 26.23
N GLU A 83 36.37 -2.67 27.11
CA GLU A 83 36.98 -2.85 28.43
C GLU A 83 38.43 -3.35 28.34
N ARG A 84 38.71 -4.26 27.40
CA ARG A 84 40.06 -4.82 27.23
C ARG A 84 41.02 -3.83 26.57
N LYS A 85 40.56 -3.00 25.63
CA LYS A 85 41.35 -1.88 25.09
C LYS A 85 41.57 -0.76 26.11
N ALA A 86 40.57 -0.42 26.92
CA ALA A 86 40.74 0.57 28.00
C ALA A 86 41.73 0.08 29.07
N ARG A 87 41.67 -1.21 29.43
CA ARG A 87 42.59 -1.82 30.41
C ARG A 87 44.01 -1.98 29.87
N SER A 88 44.17 -2.35 28.59
CA SER A 88 45.49 -2.61 27.99
C SER A 88 46.18 -1.38 27.39
N GLN A 89 45.43 -0.42 26.82
CA GLN A 89 46.00 0.78 26.20
C GLN A 89 45.97 2.02 27.11
N LEU A 90 45.00 2.12 28.03
CA LEU A 90 44.90 3.26 28.97
C LEU A 90 45.29 2.91 30.41
N GLY A 91 45.69 1.66 30.71
CA GLY A 91 46.17 1.27 32.04
C GLY A 91 45.13 1.43 33.16
N MET A 92 43.84 1.46 32.83
CA MET A 92 42.79 1.66 33.83
C MET A 92 42.66 0.42 34.73
N LEU A 93 43.14 0.55 35.97
CA LEU A 93 42.87 -0.37 37.08
C LEU A 93 41.55 0.03 37.74
N MET A 94 40.71 -0.96 38.04
CA MET A 94 39.45 -0.74 38.76
C MET A 94 39.79 -0.21 40.16
N PRO A 95 39.36 1.02 40.52
CA PRO A 95 39.75 1.62 41.80
C PRO A 95 39.21 0.76 42.94
N ASN A 96 40.11 0.39 43.85
CA ASN A 96 39.72 -0.25 45.10
C ASN A 96 38.85 0.74 45.89
N LEU A 97 37.72 0.27 46.43
CA LEU A 97 36.66 1.05 47.09
C LEU A 97 37.10 1.78 48.38
N LYS A 98 38.39 2.04 48.57
CA LYS A 98 38.98 2.68 49.77
C LYS A 98 39.54 4.08 49.54
N THR A 99 39.37 4.67 48.36
CA THR A 99 39.81 6.06 48.11
C THR A 99 38.73 6.82 47.35
N VAL A 100 37.58 6.99 48.01
CA VAL A 100 36.63 8.04 47.65
C VAL A 100 36.85 9.15 48.66
N GLU A 101 37.74 10.08 48.36
CA GLU A 101 37.88 11.31 49.16
C GLU A 101 36.73 12.24 48.77
N HIS A 102 35.76 12.30 49.67
CA HIS A 102 34.54 13.07 49.52
C HIS A 102 34.84 14.55 49.80
N VAL A 103 35.21 15.29 48.77
CA VAL A 103 35.33 16.76 48.86
C VAL A 103 33.92 17.36 48.89
N TYR A 104 33.46 17.73 50.08
CA TYR A 104 32.33 18.64 50.26
C TYR A 104 32.76 20.07 49.87
N PRO A 105 31.91 20.86 49.20
CA PRO A 105 31.92 22.31 49.37
C PRO A 105 31.35 22.72 50.73
#